data_AF-A0A7L3YDN1-F1
#
_entry.id   AF-A0A7L3YDN1-F1
#
_cell.length_a   1.000
_cell.length_b   1.000
_cell.length_c   1.000
_cell.angle_alpha   90.00
_cell.angle_beta   90.00
_cell.angle_gamma   90.00
#
_symmetry.space_group_name_H-M   'P 1'
#
loop_
_entity.id
_entity.type
_entity.pdbx_description
1 polymer ?
#
loop_
_entity_poly.entity_id
_entity_poly.type
_entity_poly.pdbx_seq_one_letter_code
_entity_poly.pdbx_strand_id
1 'polypeptide(L)'
;QLVEVNGSPCLKLTEDEEKMTMPGTKMIYRLYDSACHPFMDLMALEEEPSPSAGQELVVRVLGRLGEASKVVPTTVEPLHRMYFRDGQV
;
A
#
# COMPACT_ATOMS: atom_id res chain seq x y z
N GLN A 1 -10.03 -0.55 -12.12
CA GLN A 1 -11.10 -0.94 -11.16
C GLN A 1 -11.43 0.26 -10.30
N LEU A 2 -12.70 0.50 -9.98
CA LEU A 2 -13.10 1.59 -9.08
C LEU A 2 -12.72 1.21 -7.64
N VAL A 3 -11.97 2.09 -6.97
CA VAL A 3 -11.56 1.90 -5.57
C VAL A 3 -12.18 2.93 -4.63
N GLU A 4 -12.66 4.06 -5.15
CA GLU A 4 -13.27 5.13 -4.38
C GLU A 4 -14.18 6.00 -5.26
N VAL A 5 -15.27 6.53 -4.69
CA VAL A 5 -16.13 7.54 -5.32
C VAL A 5 -16.56 8.57 -4.27
N ASN A 6 -16.38 9.85 -4.54
CA ASN A 6 -16.76 10.94 -3.62
C ASN A 6 -16.24 10.74 -2.19
N GLY A 7 -14.99 10.30 -2.02
CA GLY A 7 -14.38 10.01 -0.72
C GLY A 7 -14.88 8.72 -0.05
N SER A 8 -15.71 7.92 -0.72
CA SER A 8 -16.25 6.65 -0.21
C SER A 8 -15.50 5.46 -0.83
N PRO A 9 -14.79 4.65 -0.03
CA PRO A 9 -14.09 3.46 -0.52
C PRO A 9 -15.06 2.45 -1.16
N CYS A 10 -14.66 1.87 -2.29
CA CYS A 10 -15.45 0.91 -3.06
C CYS A 10 -14.77 -0.46 -3.09
N LEU A 11 -15.50 -1.49 -2.63
CA LEU A 11 -15.08 -2.88 -2.66
C LEU A 11 -15.93 -3.65 -3.68
N LYS A 12 -15.27 -4.35 -4.62
CA LYS A 12 -15.96 -5.32 -5.47
C LYS A 12 -16.03 -6.66 -4.75
N LEU A 13 -17.24 -7.09 -4.43
CA LEU A 13 -17.50 -8.42 -3.88
C LEU A 13 -17.57 -9.47 -5.00
N THR A 14 -17.06 -10.67 -4.71
CA THR A 14 -17.06 -11.83 -5.60
C THR A 14 -16.97 -13.09 -4.75
N GLU A 15 -17.47 -14.22 -5.26
CA GLU A 15 -17.39 -15.52 -4.58
C GLU A 15 -15.93 -16.00 -4.42
N ASP A 16 -15.04 -15.56 -5.30
CA ASP A 16 -13.61 -15.85 -5.22
C ASP A 16 -12.92 -14.78 -4.37
N GLU A 17 -12.65 -15.09 -3.10
CA GLU A 17 -12.07 -14.16 -2.13
C GLU A 17 -10.75 -13.54 -2.61
N GLU A 18 -9.92 -14.29 -3.35
CA GLU A 18 -8.64 -13.80 -3.89
C GLU A 18 -8.84 -12.74 -4.99
N LYS A 19 -10.03 -12.68 -5.59
CA LYS A 19 -10.41 -11.68 -6.61
C LYS A 19 -11.13 -10.47 -6.02
N MET A 20 -11.37 -10.43 -4.70
CA MET A 20 -11.82 -9.21 -4.05
C MET A 20 -10.72 -8.15 -4.13
N THR A 21 -11.13 -6.88 -4.16
CA THR A 21 -10.19 -5.77 -4.28
C THR A 21 -10.02 -4.96 -3.04
N MET A 22 -8.86 -4.32 -2.90
CA MET A 22 -8.62 -3.44 -1.76
C MET A 22 -9.29 -2.08 -1.97
N PRO A 23 -10.25 -1.67 -1.12
CA PRO A 23 -10.97 -0.41 -1.26
C PRO A 23 -10.11 0.80 -0.85
N GLY A 24 -10.44 2.00 -1.33
CA GLY A 24 -9.81 3.28 -0.99
C GLY A 24 -8.64 3.67 -1.89
N THR A 25 -8.35 4.97 -1.98
CA THR A 25 -7.16 5.50 -2.66
C THR A 25 -5.90 5.13 -1.88
N LYS A 26 -4.83 4.71 -2.58
CA LYS A 26 -3.65 4.12 -1.95
C LYS A 26 -2.34 4.65 -2.50
N MET A 27 -1.39 4.81 -1.59
CA MET A 27 0.03 5.02 -1.86
C MET A 27 0.77 3.69 -1.74
N ILE A 28 1.73 3.46 -2.64
CA ILE A 28 2.49 2.21 -2.69
C ILE A 28 3.95 2.50 -2.45
N TYR A 29 4.56 1.73 -1.56
CA TYR A 29 5.96 1.87 -1.18
C TYR A 29 6.68 0.54 -1.34
N ARG A 30 7.94 0.56 -1.78
CA ARG A 30 8.85 -0.57 -1.72
C ARG A 30 9.77 -0.44 -0.52
N LEU A 31 9.85 -1.50 0.26
CA LEU A 31 10.65 -1.59 1.48
C LEU A 31 11.92 -2.41 1.23
N TYR A 32 13.05 -1.91 1.70
CA TYR A 32 14.36 -2.53 1.52
C TYR A 32 15.01 -2.90 2.85
N ASP A 33 15.81 -3.97 2.84
CA ASP A 33 16.62 -4.42 3.97
C ASP A 33 18.00 -3.72 4.01
N SER A 34 18.81 -4.03 5.02
CA SER A 34 20.16 -3.45 5.16
C SER A 34 21.14 -3.85 4.06
N ALA A 35 20.83 -4.87 3.26
CA ALA A 35 21.59 -5.27 2.10
C ALA A 35 21.05 -4.64 0.80
N CYS A 36 20.13 -3.67 0.90
CA CYS A 36 19.46 -3.00 -0.21
C CYS A 36 18.63 -3.95 -1.09
N HIS A 37 18.19 -5.09 -0.56
CA HIS A 37 17.27 -5.97 -1.27
C HIS A 37 15.82 -5.57 -0.96
N PRO A 38 14.95 -5.47 -1.98
CA PRO A 38 13.53 -5.26 -1.75
C PRO A 38 12.93 -6.52 -1.14
N PHE A 39 12.21 -6.37 -0.02
CA PHE A 39 11.60 -7.52 0.67
C PHE A 39 10.07 -7.45 0.74
N MET A 40 9.47 -6.26 0.54
CA MET A 40 8.04 -6.07 0.63
C MET A 40 7.58 -4.83 -0.15
N ASP A 41 6.43 -4.94 -0.82
CA ASP A 41 5.67 -3.79 -1.27
C ASP A 41 4.54 -3.53 -0.25
N LEU A 42 4.49 -2.32 0.28
CA LEU A 42 3.51 -1.85 1.24
C LEU A 42 2.46 -1.01 0.54
N MET A 43 1.19 -1.37 0.74
CA MET A 43 0.05 -0.54 0.38
C MET A 43 -0.47 0.18 1.62
N ALA A 44 -0.50 1.51 1.56
CA ALA A 44 -1.05 2.37 2.60
C ALA A 44 -2.16 3.24 1.99
N LEU A 45 -3.11 3.68 2.79
CA LEU A 45 -4.10 4.66 2.34
C LEU A 45 -3.42 6.01 2.05
N GLU A 46 -4.00 6.83 1.18
CA GLU A 46 -3.41 8.14 0.84
C GLU A 46 -3.38 9.09 2.05
N GLU A 47 -4.35 8.98 2.94
CA GLU A 47 -4.46 9.74 4.18
C GLU A 47 -3.56 9.22 5.33
N GLU A 48 -2.97 8.03 5.18
CA GLU A 48 -2.06 7.49 6.18
C GLU A 48 -0.69 8.20 6.13
N PRO A 49 -0.02 8.38 7.28
CA PRO A 49 1.33 8.93 7.29
C PRO A 49 2.28 8.08 6.44
N SER A 50 3.09 8.74 5.60
CA SER A 50 4.11 8.04 4.83
C SER A 50 5.10 7.31 5.75
N PRO A 51 5.43 6.04 5.46
CA PRO A 51 6.40 5.29 6.23
C PRO A 51 7.79 5.90 6.08
N SER A 52 8.62 5.76 7.12
CA SER A 52 9.97 6.29 7.15
C SER A 52 10.99 5.17 7.36
N ALA A 53 12.18 5.33 6.79
CA ALA A 53 13.31 4.44 7.04
C ALA A 53 13.67 4.42 8.54
N GLY A 54 13.99 3.23 9.05
CA GLY A 54 14.33 3.01 10.46
C GLY A 54 13.14 3.02 11.42
N GLN A 55 11.92 3.27 10.94
CA GLN A 55 10.71 3.25 11.75
C GLN A 55 10.06 1.86 11.72
N GLU A 56 9.65 1.35 12.89
CA GLU A 56 8.85 0.11 12.96
C GLU A 56 7.46 0.33 12.36
N LEU A 57 7.07 -0.59 11.47
CA LEU A 57 5.75 -0.65 10.83
C LEU A 57 5.07 -1.95 11.25
N VAL A 58 3.78 -1.86 11.56
CA VAL A 58 2.92 -3.03 11.77
C VAL A 58 2.14 -3.25 10.48
N VAL A 59 2.42 -4.34 9.79
CA VAL A 59 1.86 -4.66 8.47
C VAL A 59 1.00 -5.91 8.53
N ARG A 60 -0.01 -5.99 7.66
CA ARG A 60 -0.82 -7.18 7.46
C ARG A 60 -0.54 -7.75 6.07
N VAL A 61 -0.26 -9.04 6.00
CA VAL A 61 0.03 -9.71 4.73
C VAL A 61 -1.28 -10.16 4.10
N LEU A 62 -1.53 -9.73 2.86
CA LEU A 62 -2.73 -10.15 2.13
C LEU A 62 -2.78 -11.68 1.97
N GLY A 63 -3.98 -12.25 2.09
CA GLY A 63 -4.20 -13.70 2.05
C GLY A 63 -3.79 -14.44 3.33
N ARG A 64 -3.20 -13.78 4.33
CA ARG A 64 -2.90 -14.36 5.65
C ARG A 64 -3.77 -13.72 6.71
N LEU A 65 -4.90 -14.37 7.01
CA LEU A 65 -5.86 -13.86 7.98
C LEU A 65 -5.26 -13.85 9.39
N GLY A 66 -5.30 -12.69 10.07
CA GLY A 66 -5.07 -12.59 11.51
C GLY A 66 -3.65 -12.26 11.99
N GLU A 67 -2.63 -12.37 11.15
CA GLU A 67 -1.24 -12.12 11.57
C GLU A 67 -0.73 -10.75 11.12
N ALA A 68 -0.56 -9.84 12.09
CA ALA A 68 0.20 -8.62 11.90
C ALA A 68 1.69 -8.92 12.11
N SER A 69 2.54 -8.44 11.20
CA SER A 69 3.99 -8.56 11.28
C SER A 69 4.61 -7.21 11.58
N LYS A 70 5.72 -7.20 12.32
CA LYS A 70 6.53 -5.99 12.55
C LYS A 70 7.70 -6.00 11.59
N VAL A 71 7.92 -4.88 10.89
CA VAL A 71 9.04 -4.71 9.97
C VAL A 71 9.71 -3.37 10.22
N VAL A 72 11.03 -3.29 10.01
CA VAL A 72 11.81 -2.05 10.08
C VAL A 72 12.58 -1.93 8.77
N PRO A 73 12.11 -1.13 7.80
CA PRO A 73 12.81 -0.94 6.53
C PRO A 73 14.03 -0.03 6.71
N THR A 74 15.12 -0.30 6.00
CA THR A 74 16.27 0.63 5.95
C THR A 74 16.06 1.71 4.89
N THR A 75 15.28 1.42 3.85
CA THR A 75 14.87 2.36 2.81
C THR A 75 13.40 2.13 2.47
N VAL A 76 12.72 3.24 2.20
CA VAL A 76 11.32 3.29 1.77
C VAL A 76 11.27 4.07 0.46
N GLU A 77 10.80 3.44 -0.61
CA GLU A 77 10.68 4.06 -1.93
C GLU A 77 9.21 4.17 -2.36
N PRO A 78 8.66 5.38 -2.61
CA PRO A 78 7.34 5.51 -3.21
C PRO A 78 7.37 5.04 -4.67
N LEU A 79 6.49 4.10 -5.02
CA LEU A 79 6.42 3.51 -6.36
C LEU A 79 5.51 4.30 -7.32
N HIS A 80 4.48 4.95 -6.80
CA HIS A 80 3.61 5.81 -7.60
C HIS A 80 4.20 7.23 -7.69
N ARG A 81 4.19 7.80 -8.89
CA ARG A 81 4.56 9.19 -9.16
C ARG A 81 3.44 9.88 -9.91
N MET A 82 3.14 11.11 -9.52
CA MET A 82 2.21 11.97 -10.23
C MET A 82 2.91 12.52 -11.48
N TYR A 83 2.45 12.08 -12.65
CA TYR A 83 2.92 12.56 -13.96
C TYR A 83 1.87 13.39 -14.70
N PHE A 84 0.65 13.43 -14.18
CA PHE A 84 -0.42 14.19 -14.78
C PHE A 84 -1.41 14.57 -13.68
N ARG A 85 -1.78 15.84 -13.63
CA ARG A 85 -2.71 16.39 -12.65
C ARG A 85 -3.53 17.48 -13.30
N ASP A 86 -4.85 17.45 -13.09
CA ASP A 86 -5.75 18.54 -13.46
C ASP A 86 -5.62 19.01 -14.94
N GLY A 87 -5.44 18.05 -15.85
CA GLY A 87 -5.33 18.32 -17.29
C GLY A 87 -3.92 18.64 -17.79
N GLN A 88 -2.89 18.58 -16.94
CA GLN A 88 -1.50 18.95 -17.27
C GLN A 88 -0.54 17.82 -16.92
N VAL A 89 0.50 17.65 -17.75
CA VAL A 89 1.64 16.74 -17.52
C VAL A 89 2.59 17.36 -16.51
#